data_AF-A0A1R1LVU5-F1
#
_entry.id   AF-A0A1R1LVU5-F1
#
_cell.length_a   1.000
_cell.length_b   1.000
_cell.length_c   1.000
_cell.angle_alpha   90.00
_cell.angle_beta   90.00
_cell.angle_gamma   90.00
#
_symmetry.space_group_name_H-M   'P 1'
#
loop_
_entity.id
_entity.type
_entity.pdbx_description
1 polymer ?
#
loop_
_entity_poly.entity_id
_entity_poly.type
_entity_poly.pdbx_seq_one_letter_code
_entity_poly.pdbx_strand_id
1 'polypeptide(L)'
;MNIEQKIIKAFGLSSDIVVSDDFIEKNDDLMWLEREIDYLIYVPSYMLWCVRHKEYKGNIVCDRTISALAEFGRCKKSDIAHLNFKDLCNERQKSVVSEFLSWALVHLKLCNEDTIIRSLKYW
;
A
#
# COMPACT_ATOMS: atom_id res chain seq x y z
N MET A 1 -2.08 -18.78 -4.39
CA MET A 1 -1.29 -17.91 -3.49
C MET A 1 -2.19 -16.77 -3.07
N ASN A 2 -2.40 -16.57 -1.77
CA ASN A 2 -3.24 -15.47 -1.28
C ASN A 2 -2.53 -14.12 -1.46
N ILE A 3 -3.25 -13.00 -1.29
CA ILE A 3 -2.68 -11.66 -1.53
C ILE A 3 -1.51 -11.34 -0.59
N GLU A 4 -1.57 -11.77 0.67
CA GLU A 4 -0.49 -11.62 1.64
C GLU A 4 0.82 -12.26 1.16
N GLN A 5 0.76 -13.52 0.72
CA GLN A 5 1.92 -14.23 0.16
C GLN A 5 2.46 -13.56 -1.11
N LYS A 6 1.58 -12.98 -1.94
CA LYS A 6 1.98 -12.24 -3.14
C LYS A 6 2.73 -10.97 -2.80
N ILE A 7 2.26 -10.19 -1.82
CA ILE A 7 2.93 -8.98 -1.32
C ILE A 7 4.32 -9.36 -0.79
N ILE A 8 4.39 -10.31 0.15
CA ILE A 8 5.65 -10.77 0.75
C ILE A 8 6.65 -11.18 -0.32
N LYS A 9 6.24 -12.01 -1.28
CA LYS A 9 7.14 -12.56 -2.31
C LYS A 9 7.56 -11.52 -3.36
N ALA A 10 6.76 -10.49 -3.62
CA ALA A 10 7.07 -9.47 -4.63
C ALA A 10 7.99 -8.38 -4.09
N PHE A 11 7.84 -8.04 -2.81
CA PHE A 11 8.64 -7.01 -2.15
C PHE A 11 9.79 -7.58 -1.31
N GLY A 12 9.93 -8.91 -1.22
CA GLY A 12 11.02 -9.55 -0.49
C GLY A 12 10.94 -9.32 1.02
N LEU A 13 9.74 -9.14 1.55
CA LEU A 13 9.52 -8.86 2.97
C LEU A 13 9.85 -10.10 3.82
N SER A 14 10.66 -9.94 4.85
CA SER A 14 10.89 -10.93 5.91
C SER A 14 10.48 -10.34 7.26
N SER A 15 10.39 -11.16 8.31
CA SER A 15 10.09 -10.69 9.68
C SER A 15 10.98 -9.54 10.15
N ASP A 16 12.21 -9.49 9.64
CA ASP A 16 13.22 -8.50 10.04
C ASP A 16 13.15 -7.20 9.23
N ILE A 17 12.33 -7.18 8.16
CA ILE A 17 12.23 -6.08 7.19
C ILE A 17 10.83 -5.42 7.25
N VAL A 18 9.83 -6.06 7.88
CA VAL A 18 8.47 -5.53 7.95
C VAL A 18 8.32 -4.50 9.08
N VAL A 19 7.62 -3.41 8.79
CA VAL A 19 7.23 -2.42 9.79
C VAL A 19 6.23 -3.04 10.78
N SER A 20 6.49 -2.94 12.08
CA SER A 20 5.62 -3.52 13.11
C SER A 20 4.21 -2.94 13.10
N ASP A 21 3.21 -3.75 13.44
CA ASP A 21 1.81 -3.32 13.55
C ASP A 21 1.64 -2.11 14.48
N ASP A 22 2.29 -2.10 15.66
CA ASP A 22 2.30 -0.97 16.60
C ASP A 22 2.80 0.35 16.00
N PHE A 23 3.74 0.28 15.06
CA PHE A 23 4.26 1.46 14.39
C PHE A 23 3.25 1.98 13.37
N ILE A 24 2.66 1.08 12.58
CA ILE A 24 1.67 1.41 11.55
C ILE A 24 0.44 2.06 12.18
N GLU A 25 -0.02 1.53 13.32
CA GLU A 25 -1.15 2.10 14.06
C GLU A 25 -0.88 3.49 14.62
N LYS A 26 0.36 3.76 15.05
CA LYS A 26 0.77 5.09 15.54
C LYS A 26 1.09 6.08 14.42
N ASN A 27 1.35 5.59 13.21
CA ASN A 27 1.68 6.38 12.02
C ASN A 27 0.72 5.99 10.88
N ASP A 28 -0.56 6.28 11.08
CA ASP A 28 -1.64 5.80 10.21
C ASP A 28 -1.63 6.36 8.78
N ASP A 29 -0.83 7.40 8.51
CA ASP A 29 -0.57 7.91 7.17
C ASP A 29 0.89 7.73 6.74
N LEU A 30 1.13 6.82 5.78
CA LEU A 30 2.47 6.62 5.23
C LEU A 30 2.99 7.87 4.49
N MET A 31 2.10 8.74 4.00
CA MET A 31 2.47 9.96 3.28
C MET A 31 2.97 11.07 4.21
N TRP A 32 2.69 10.96 5.51
CA TRP A 32 3.14 11.91 6.54
C TRP A 32 4.39 11.46 7.27
N LEU A 33 4.91 10.26 6.97
CA LEU A 33 6.19 9.82 7.48
C LEU A 33 7.30 10.81 7.07
N GLU A 34 8.22 11.08 7.99
CA GLU A 34 9.33 12.00 7.75
C GLU A 34 10.17 11.56 6.54
N ARG A 35 10.83 12.54 5.89
CA ARG A 35 11.63 12.28 4.68
C ARG A 35 12.80 11.36 5.03
N GLU A 36 13.05 10.36 4.17
CA GLU A 36 14.03 9.23 4.29
C GLU A 36 13.43 7.83 4.59
N ILE A 37 12.16 7.59 4.26
CA ILE A 37 11.61 6.23 4.28
C ILE A 37 11.91 5.44 3.00
N ASP A 38 12.20 4.15 3.15
CA ASP A 38 12.28 3.23 2.01
C ASP A 38 10.86 2.78 1.62
N TYR A 39 10.30 3.40 0.59
CA TYR A 39 8.95 3.07 0.11
C TYR A 39 8.79 1.60 -0.31
N LEU A 40 9.86 0.92 -0.73
CA LEU A 40 9.80 -0.50 -1.09
C LEU A 40 9.68 -1.42 0.15
N ILE A 41 9.86 -0.86 1.35
CA ILE A 41 9.61 -1.54 2.63
C ILE A 41 8.29 -1.07 3.25
N TYR A 42 8.10 0.23 3.35
CA TYR A 42 6.97 0.80 4.10
C TYR A 42 5.63 0.57 3.39
N VAL A 43 5.52 0.91 2.12
CA VAL A 43 4.25 0.77 1.38
C VAL A 43 3.72 -0.67 1.40
N PRO A 44 4.51 -1.70 1.06
CA PRO A 44 4.01 -3.07 1.12
C PRO A 44 3.79 -3.57 2.56
N SER A 45 4.46 -3.01 3.58
CA SER A 45 4.15 -3.30 4.98
C SER A 45 2.76 -2.80 5.37
N TYR A 46 2.38 -1.58 4.94
CA TYR A 46 1.03 -1.04 5.14
C TYR A 46 -0.02 -1.86 4.39
N MET A 47 0.26 -2.26 3.14
CA MET A 47 -0.62 -3.17 2.39
C MET A 47 -0.82 -4.50 3.13
N LEU A 48 0.26 -5.08 3.66
CA LEU A 48 0.22 -6.34 4.40
C LEU A 48 -0.60 -6.21 5.69
N TRP A 49 -0.43 -5.09 6.38
CA TRP A 49 -1.20 -4.76 7.57
C TRP A 49 -2.70 -4.68 7.25
N CYS A 50 -3.08 -4.02 6.15
CA CYS A 50 -4.48 -3.97 5.70
C CYS A 50 -5.07 -5.37 5.46
N VAL A 51 -4.28 -6.29 4.91
CA VAL A 51 -4.72 -7.68 4.67
C VAL A 51 -5.00 -8.41 5.98
N ARG A 52 -4.14 -8.22 6.98
CA ARG A 52 -4.23 -8.87 8.29
C ARG A 52 -5.33 -8.30 9.16
N HIS A 53 -5.64 -7.00 9.01
CA HIS A 53 -6.56 -6.26 9.89
C HIS A 53 -7.89 -5.89 9.20
N LYS A 54 -8.25 -6.57 8.12
CA LYS A 54 -9.43 -6.30 7.27
C LYS A 54 -10.78 -6.23 8.01
N GLU A 55 -10.90 -6.88 9.17
CA GLU A 55 -12.15 -6.95 9.94
C GLU A 55 -12.33 -5.79 10.94
N TYR A 56 -11.28 -5.00 11.17
CA TYR A 56 -11.36 -3.81 12.00
C TYR A 56 -12.16 -2.73 11.25
N LYS A 57 -13.43 -2.57 11.63
CA LYS A 57 -14.34 -1.61 11.02
C LYS A 57 -13.79 -0.18 11.17
N GLY A 58 -13.55 0.49 10.04
CA GLY A 58 -13.26 1.93 9.98
C GLY A 58 -11.78 2.24 10.13
N ASN A 59 -10.92 1.32 9.71
CA ASN A 59 -9.50 1.43 9.96
C ASN A 59 -8.87 2.53 9.09
N ILE A 60 -8.56 3.65 9.73
CA ILE A 60 -7.98 4.84 9.10
C ILE A 60 -6.69 4.53 8.34
N VAL A 61 -5.90 3.55 8.80
CA VAL A 61 -4.71 3.05 8.11
C VAL A 61 -5.07 2.51 6.73
N CYS A 62 -6.15 1.74 6.60
CA CYS A 62 -6.60 1.20 5.32
C CYS A 62 -6.96 2.32 4.34
N ASP A 63 -7.76 3.30 4.79
CA ASP A 63 -8.18 4.42 3.95
C ASP A 63 -7.00 5.27 3.48
N ARG A 64 -6.06 5.55 4.39
CA ARG A 64 -4.85 6.33 4.08
C ARG A 64 -3.88 5.55 3.22
N THR A 65 -3.75 4.24 3.40
CA THR A 65 -2.97 3.36 2.51
C THR A 65 -3.53 3.38 1.09
N ILE A 66 -4.85 3.21 0.91
CA ILE A 66 -5.50 3.30 -0.40
C ILE A 66 -5.31 4.69 -1.02
N SER A 67 -5.44 5.75 -0.21
CA SER A 67 -5.22 7.12 -0.66
C SER A 67 -3.79 7.35 -1.13
N ALA A 68 -2.79 6.86 -0.40
CA ALA A 68 -1.39 6.91 -0.78
C ALA A 68 -1.12 6.15 -2.08
N LEU A 69 -1.67 4.94 -2.24
CA LEU A 69 -1.57 4.20 -3.50
C LEU A 69 -2.21 4.98 -4.66
N ALA A 70 -3.33 5.68 -4.43
CA ALA A 70 -3.95 6.53 -5.45
C ALA A 70 -3.04 7.72 -5.84
N GLU A 71 -2.36 8.33 -4.88
CA GLU A 71 -1.38 9.39 -5.09
C GLU A 71 -0.19 8.89 -5.92
N PHE A 72 0.45 7.81 -5.50
CA PHE A 72 1.58 7.18 -6.20
C PHE A 72 1.23 6.75 -7.62
N GLY A 73 0.05 6.14 -7.81
CA GLY A 73 -0.40 5.69 -9.12
C GLY A 73 -0.50 6.83 -10.14
N ARG A 74 -1.05 7.97 -9.69
CA ARG A 74 -1.29 9.16 -10.52
C ARG A 74 -0.03 9.98 -10.79
N CYS A 75 1.00 9.86 -9.96
CA CYS A 75 2.23 10.60 -10.16
C CYS A 75 2.88 10.22 -11.50
N LYS A 76 3.12 11.22 -12.35
CA LYS A 76 3.77 11.06 -13.67
C LYS A 76 5.24 11.49 -13.65
N LYS A 77 5.70 12.03 -12.53
CA LYS A 77 7.01 12.66 -12.40
C LYS A 77 7.83 11.91 -11.36
N SER A 78 8.91 11.28 -11.82
CA SER A 78 9.83 10.52 -10.99
C SER A 78 10.74 11.39 -10.12
N ASP A 79 10.82 12.70 -10.39
CA ASP A 79 11.63 13.66 -9.64
C ASP A 79 11.01 14.07 -8.29
N ILE A 80 9.73 13.74 -8.06
CA ILE A 80 9.06 13.99 -6.78
C ILE A 80 9.34 12.82 -5.84
N ALA A 81 10.43 12.96 -5.06
CA ALA A 81 10.93 11.89 -4.20
C ALA A 81 9.88 11.26 -3.26
N HIS A 82 8.90 12.02 -2.78
CA HIS A 82 7.86 11.50 -1.87
C HIS A 82 6.64 10.89 -2.58
N LEU A 83 6.65 10.83 -3.93
CA LEU A 83 5.57 10.27 -4.76
C LEU A 83 6.08 9.24 -5.79
N ASN A 84 7.38 8.92 -5.77
CA ASN A 84 8.02 8.12 -6.81
C ASN A 84 7.88 6.60 -6.60
N PHE A 85 7.13 6.13 -5.60
CA PHE A 85 7.03 4.70 -5.27
C PHE A 85 6.69 3.82 -6.48
N LYS A 86 5.75 4.25 -7.33
CA LYS A 86 5.39 3.52 -8.55
C LYS A 86 6.57 3.36 -9.52
N ASP A 87 7.44 4.36 -9.62
CA ASP A 87 8.62 4.33 -10.49
C ASP A 87 9.74 3.46 -9.89
N LEU A 88 9.79 3.33 -8.56
CA LEU A 88 10.69 2.41 -7.86
C LEU A 88 10.26 0.94 -8.04
N CYS A 89 8.99 0.69 -8.33
CA CYS A 89 8.46 -0.65 -8.50
C CYS A 89 8.85 -1.25 -9.86
N ASN A 90 9.23 -2.52 -9.87
CA ASN A 90 9.26 -3.33 -11.09
C ASN A 90 7.83 -3.79 -11.50
N GLU A 91 7.69 -4.34 -12.71
CA GLU A 91 6.39 -4.79 -13.24
C GLU A 91 5.68 -5.81 -12.36
N ARG A 92 6.42 -6.70 -11.71
CA ARG A 92 5.85 -7.69 -10.78
C ARG A 92 5.30 -7.02 -9.52
N GLN A 93 6.00 -6.04 -8.97
CA GLN A 93 5.55 -5.27 -7.81
C GLN A 93 4.31 -4.44 -8.15
N LYS A 94 4.30 -3.74 -9.29
CA LYS A 94 3.13 -3.01 -9.78
C LYS A 94 1.91 -3.91 -9.92
N SER A 95 2.07 -5.07 -10.55
CA SER A 95 1.00 -6.06 -10.69
C SER A 95 0.42 -6.49 -9.34
N VAL A 96 1.27 -6.69 -8.31
CA VAL A 96 0.80 -7.02 -6.96
C VAL A 96 0.08 -5.87 -6.28
N VAL A 97 0.46 -4.62 -6.53
CA VAL A 97 -0.29 -3.44 -6.06
C VAL A 97 -1.69 -3.41 -6.68
N SER A 98 -1.81 -3.63 -8.00
CA SER A 98 -3.12 -3.69 -8.68
C SER A 98 -3.99 -4.85 -8.16
N GLU A 99 -3.37 -6.01 -7.88
CA GLU A 99 -4.06 -7.13 -7.26
C GLU A 99 -4.51 -6.82 -5.82
N PHE A 100 -3.69 -6.12 -5.03
CA PHE A 100 -4.06 -5.69 -3.69
C PHE A 100 -5.24 -4.71 -3.73
N LEU A 101 -5.22 -3.72 -4.64
CA LEU A 101 -6.33 -2.80 -4.83
C LEU A 101 -7.63 -3.55 -5.21
N SER A 102 -7.52 -4.54 -6.10
CA SER A 102 -8.67 -5.41 -6.45
C SER A 102 -9.15 -6.23 -5.26
N TRP A 103 -8.24 -6.75 -4.44
CA TRP A 103 -8.57 -7.45 -3.22
C TRP A 103 -9.25 -6.52 -2.21
N ALA A 104 -8.75 -5.29 -2.05
CA ALA A 104 -9.27 -4.28 -1.14
C ALA A 104 -10.72 -3.90 -1.48
N LEU A 105 -11.03 -3.77 -2.78
CA LEU A 105 -12.40 -3.49 -3.25
C LEU A 105 -13.43 -4.52 -2.75
N VAL A 106 -13.02 -5.79 -2.61
CA VAL A 106 -13.91 -6.88 -2.19
C VAL A 106 -13.94 -7.04 -0.66
N HIS A 107 -12.83 -6.76 0.03
CA HIS A 107 -12.65 -7.14 1.43
C HIS A 107 -12.67 -5.97 2.42
N LEU A 108 -12.37 -4.75 1.99
CA LEU A 108 -12.35 -3.57 2.86
C LEU A 108 -13.66 -2.78 2.74
N LYS A 109 -14.68 -3.23 3.48
CA LYS A 109 -16.07 -2.74 3.39
C LYS A 109 -16.29 -1.25 3.66
N LEU A 110 -15.30 -0.56 4.23
CA LEU A 110 -15.41 0.84 4.64
C LEU A 110 -14.49 1.77 3.84
N CYS A 111 -13.69 1.20 2.91
CA CYS A 111 -12.84 1.99 2.05
C CYS A 111 -13.64 2.63 0.91
N ASN A 112 -13.14 3.76 0.42
CA ASN A 112 -13.75 4.47 -0.71
C ASN A 112 -13.57 3.69 -2.02
N GLU A 113 -14.62 2.98 -2.45
CA GLU A 113 -14.62 2.16 -3.67
C GLU A 113 -14.25 2.97 -4.92
N ASP A 114 -14.75 4.20 -5.06
CA ASP A 114 -14.44 5.07 -6.20
C ASP A 114 -12.96 5.43 -6.28
N THR A 115 -12.31 5.61 -5.13
CA THR A 115 -10.86 5.83 -5.06
C THR A 115 -10.11 4.58 -5.51
N ILE A 116 -10.54 3.39 -5.09
CA ILE A 116 -9.91 2.13 -5.49
C ILE A 116 -10.06 1.90 -7.01
N ILE A 117 -11.27 2.05 -7.55
CA ILE A 117 -11.57 1.87 -8.98
C ILE A 117 -10.76 2.84 -9.84
N ARG A 118 -10.61 4.10 -9.40
CA ARG A 118 -9.77 5.07 -10.11
C ARG A 118 -8.29 4.72 -10.00
N SER A 119 -7.83 4.30 -8.84
CA SER A 119 -6.43 3.91 -8.60
C SER A 119 -6.01 2.75 -9.50
N LEU A 120 -6.87 1.75 -9.68
CA LEU A 120 -6.64 0.61 -10.58
C LEU A 120 -6.34 1.02 -12.03
N LYS A 121 -6.81 2.19 -12.51
CA LYS A 121 -6.50 2.67 -13.86
C LYS A 121 -5.07 3.20 -14.01
N TYR A 122 -4.42 3.50 -12.89
CA TYR A 122 -3.11 4.11 -12.84
C TYR A 122 -2.00 3.17 -12.36
N TRP A 123 -2.34 1.94 -11.96
CA TRP A 123 -1.40 0.91 -11.52
C TRP A 123 -1.32 -0.24 -12.49
#